data_AF-A0A154R5J2-F1
#
_entry.id   AF-A0A154R5J2-F1
#
_cell.length_a   1.000
_cell.length_b   1.000
_cell.length_c   1.000
_cell.angle_alpha   90.00
_cell.angle_beta   90.00
_cell.angle_gamma   90.00
#
_symmetry.space_group_name_H-M   'P 1'
#
loop_
_entity.id
_entity.type
_entity.pdbx_description
1 polymer ?
#
loop_
_entity_poly.entity_id
_entity_poly.type
_entity_poly.pdbx_seq_one_letter_code
_entity_poly.pdbx_strand_id
1 'polypeptide(L)'
;MDVKPPPWSAQANNVDWTDPSLQSLLSKTEGWSLDNRGVFTPVACELHVGWGAGVGRLASLVFERNGVMVVEAAFIIPSGEQVRIDRVQAGMLRSAWGIVMDGRDGHRAEDRAHGMRVYWVHMR
;
A
#
# COMPACT_ATOMS: atom_id res chain seq x y z
N MET A 1 -45.06 -20.51 -20.88
CA MET A 1 -43.68 -20.69 -21.36
C MET A 1 -42.80 -20.70 -20.11
N ASP A 2 -42.43 -21.88 -19.65
CA ASP A 2 -41.55 -22.05 -18.49
C ASP A 2 -40.11 -21.76 -18.89
N VAL A 3 -39.58 -20.63 -18.41
CA VAL A 3 -38.18 -20.27 -18.63
C VAL A 3 -37.34 -20.99 -17.58
N LYS A 4 -36.65 -22.06 -18.00
CA LYS A 4 -35.64 -22.73 -17.19
C LYS A 4 -34.42 -21.79 -17.04
N PRO A 5 -34.01 -21.42 -15.81
CA PRO A 5 -32.85 -20.56 -15.62
C PRO A 5 -31.54 -21.27 -16.05
N PRO A 6 -30.53 -20.51 -16.50
CA PRO A 6 -29.31 -21.05 -17.07
C PRO A 6 -28.42 -21.74 -16.01
N PRO A 7 -27.61 -22.74 -16.41
CA PRO A 7 -26.92 -23.66 -15.50
C PRO A 7 -25.74 -23.06 -14.71
N TRP A 8 -25.51 -21.75 -14.77
CA TRP A 8 -24.43 -21.06 -14.07
C TRP A 8 -24.88 -20.37 -12.78
N SER A 9 -26.10 -20.61 -12.30
CA SER A 9 -26.46 -20.32 -10.90
C SER A 9 -25.74 -21.29 -9.94
N ALA A 10 -24.42 -21.43 -10.09
CA ALA A 10 -23.55 -21.88 -9.04
C ALA A 10 -23.77 -20.91 -7.89
N GLN A 11 -24.13 -21.44 -6.73
CA GLN A 11 -24.33 -20.69 -5.50
C GLN A 11 -23.18 -19.70 -5.33
N ALA A 12 -23.43 -18.43 -5.61
CA ALA A 12 -22.61 -17.36 -5.07
C ALA A 12 -22.64 -17.61 -3.56
N ASN A 13 -21.48 -17.86 -2.95
CA ASN A 13 -21.36 -18.01 -1.52
C ASN A 13 -22.10 -16.83 -0.88
N ASN A 14 -23.31 -17.08 -0.39
CA ASN A 14 -24.17 -16.07 0.18
C ASN A 14 -23.62 -15.82 1.58
N VAL A 15 -22.63 -14.93 1.67
CA VAL A 15 -22.01 -14.56 2.93
C VAL A 15 -23.01 -13.69 3.67
N ASP A 16 -23.51 -14.20 4.79
CA ASP A 16 -24.32 -13.41 5.71
C ASP A 16 -23.42 -12.43 6.47
N TRP A 17 -23.37 -11.19 5.99
CA TRP A 17 -22.62 -10.10 6.61
C TRP A 17 -23.17 -9.66 7.98
N THR A 18 -24.36 -10.13 8.36
CA THR A 18 -24.97 -9.84 9.66
C THR A 18 -24.71 -10.92 10.71
N ASP A 19 -24.04 -12.01 10.35
CA ASP A 19 -23.72 -13.11 11.26
C ASP A 19 -22.86 -12.60 12.45
N PRO A 20 -23.30 -12.77 13.71
CA PRO A 20 -22.57 -12.30 14.89
C PRO A 20 -21.17 -12.90 15.07
N SER A 21 -20.96 -14.13 14.60
CA SER A 21 -19.65 -14.79 14.63
C SER A 21 -18.70 -14.18 13.59
N LEU A 22 -19.22 -13.84 12.40
CA LEU A 22 -18.47 -13.10 11.38
C LEU A 22 -18.10 -11.70 11.88
N GLN A 23 -19.06 -10.98 12.46
CA GLN A 23 -18.84 -9.67 13.08
C GLN A 23 -17.79 -9.75 14.21
N SER A 24 -17.85 -10.79 15.05
CA SER A 24 -16.83 -11.02 16.08
C SER A 24 -15.44 -11.25 15.49
N LEU A 25 -15.32 -12.04 14.42
CA LEU A 25 -14.03 -12.24 13.74
C LEU A 25 -13.51 -10.94 13.12
N LEU A 26 -14.37 -10.20 12.41
CA LEU A 26 -14.03 -8.92 11.82
C LEU A 26 -13.56 -7.91 12.87
N SER A 27 -14.28 -7.80 14.00
CA SER A 27 -13.90 -6.94 15.13
C SER A 27 -12.55 -7.32 15.75
N LYS A 28 -12.18 -8.60 15.78
CA LYS A 28 -10.88 -9.07 16.29
C LYS A 28 -9.73 -8.73 15.34
N THR A 29 -10.05 -8.63 14.05
CA THR A 29 -9.11 -8.22 12.99
C THR A 29 -9.20 -6.74 12.67
N GLU A 30 -10.12 -6.01 13.30
CA GLU A 30 -10.29 -4.58 13.08
C GLU A 30 -9.05 -3.85 13.58
N GLY A 31 -8.46 -3.04 12.71
CA GLY A 31 -7.16 -2.40 12.97
C GLY A 31 -5.93 -3.29 12.75
N TRP A 32 -6.08 -4.57 12.39
CA TRP A 32 -4.95 -5.37 11.92
C TRP A 32 -4.58 -4.93 10.51
N SER A 33 -3.43 -4.28 10.36
CA SER A 33 -2.82 -4.06 9.04
C SER A 33 -1.72 -5.11 8.83
N LEU A 34 -1.77 -5.82 7.71
CA LEU A 34 -0.69 -6.73 7.33
C LEU A 34 0.57 -5.92 6.99
N ASP A 35 1.57 -5.97 7.86
CA ASP A 35 2.87 -5.34 7.64
C ASP A 35 3.80 -6.29 6.85
N ASN A 36 3.69 -6.26 5.53
CA ASN A 36 4.50 -7.10 4.62
C ASN A 36 5.97 -6.66 4.49
N ARG A 37 6.41 -5.62 5.22
CA ARG A 37 7.79 -5.11 5.14
C ARG A 37 8.83 -6.09 5.67
N GLY A 38 8.43 -7.13 6.42
CA GLY A 38 9.34 -8.15 6.94
C GLY A 38 9.87 -9.15 5.88
N VAL A 39 9.25 -9.20 4.70
CA VAL A 39 9.61 -10.17 3.63
C VAL A 39 10.40 -9.49 2.49
N PHE A 40 10.63 -8.18 2.60
CA PHE A 40 11.28 -7.36 1.58
C PHE A 40 12.47 -6.63 2.19
N THR A 41 13.66 -6.76 1.58
CA THR A 41 14.84 -5.99 2.01
C THR A 41 14.67 -4.52 1.64
N PRO A 42 14.64 -3.58 2.60
CA PRO A 42 14.47 -2.17 2.31
C PRO A 42 15.54 -1.65 1.33
N VAL A 43 15.12 -0.86 0.35
CA VAL A 43 15.99 -0.22 -0.64
C VAL A 43 15.92 1.29 -0.46
N ALA A 44 17.06 1.93 -0.21
CA ALA A 44 17.14 3.38 -0.16
C ALA A 44 16.69 4.00 -1.49
N CYS A 45 15.85 5.03 -1.40
CA CYS A 45 15.34 5.74 -2.57
C CYS A 45 15.23 7.25 -2.31
N GLU A 46 15.19 8.03 -3.38
CA GLU A 46 14.78 9.41 -3.36
C GLU A 46 13.33 9.52 -3.81
N LEU A 47 12.53 10.20 -3.00
CA LEU A 47 11.13 10.45 -3.26
C LEU A 47 10.92 11.93 -3.60
N HIS A 48 10.44 12.19 -4.81
CA HIS A 48 10.09 13.51 -5.29
C HIS A 48 8.57 13.65 -5.29
N VAL A 49 8.05 14.68 -4.63
CA VAL A 49 6.61 14.92 -4.49
C VAL A 49 6.17 16.07 -5.40
N GLY A 50 5.03 15.90 -6.06
CA GLY A 50 4.40 16.87 -6.95
C GLY A 50 4.85 16.77 -8.41
N TRP A 51 4.07 17.41 -9.29
CA TRP A 51 4.26 17.45 -10.75
C TRP A 51 5.61 18.01 -11.22
N GLY A 52 6.27 18.82 -10.39
CA GLY A 52 7.57 19.42 -10.70
C GLY A 52 8.79 18.59 -10.28
N ALA A 53 8.58 17.41 -9.68
CA ALA A 53 9.64 16.63 -9.03
C ALA A 53 10.59 17.53 -8.23
N GLY A 54 10.09 18.14 -7.14
CA GLY A 54 10.87 18.99 -6.26
C GLY A 54 12.11 18.27 -5.69
N VAL A 55 12.84 18.92 -4.79
CA VAL A 55 14.04 18.34 -4.15
C VAL A 55 13.75 16.91 -3.69
N GLY A 56 14.56 15.96 -4.17
CA GLY A 56 14.46 14.55 -3.78
C GLY A 56 14.68 14.40 -2.30
N ARG A 57 13.78 13.67 -1.63
CA ARG A 57 13.87 13.45 -0.18
C ARG A 57 14.14 12.00 0.07
N LEU A 58 15.05 11.73 1.01
CA LEU A 58 15.41 10.37 1.38
C LEU A 58 14.19 9.62 1.91
N ALA A 59 14.01 8.41 1.40
CA ALA A 59 12.97 7.49 1.77
C ALA A 59 13.50 6.05 1.63
N SER A 60 12.71 5.08 2.06
CA SER A 60 13.02 3.65 1.89
C SER A 60 11.87 2.95 1.21
N LEU A 61 12.15 2.30 0.08
CA LEU A 61 11.21 1.37 -0.55
C LEU A 61 11.23 0.07 0.25
N VAL A 62 10.07 -0.34 0.73
CA VAL A 62 9.93 -1.46 1.67
C VAL A 62 8.98 -2.55 1.17
N PHE A 63 8.36 -2.33 0.01
CA PHE A 63 7.61 -3.36 -0.71
C PHE A 63 7.39 -2.91 -2.16
N GLU A 64 7.40 -3.87 -3.08
CA GLU A 64 7.02 -3.66 -4.47
C GLU A 64 6.37 -4.92 -5.02
N ARG A 65 5.12 -4.80 -5.48
CA ARG A 65 4.44 -5.89 -6.21
C ARG A 65 3.22 -5.37 -6.96
N ASN A 66 2.94 -5.94 -8.13
CA ASN A 66 1.68 -5.74 -8.87
C ASN A 66 1.30 -4.25 -9.08
N GLY A 67 2.26 -3.40 -9.44
CA GLY A 67 2.00 -1.97 -9.66
C GLY A 67 1.73 -1.18 -8.37
N VAL A 68 2.05 -1.73 -7.20
CA VAL A 68 2.02 -1.03 -5.92
C VAL A 68 3.42 -1.02 -5.32
N MET A 69 3.86 0.16 -4.91
CA MET A 69 5.06 0.35 -4.09
C MET A 69 4.67 0.84 -2.71
N VAL A 70 5.38 0.39 -1.68
CA VAL A 70 5.24 0.91 -0.32
C VAL A 70 6.54 1.59 0.06
N VAL A 71 6.43 2.84 0.53
CA VAL A 71 7.57 3.69 0.87
C VAL A 71 7.46 4.15 2.30
N GLU A 72 8.57 4.07 3.03
CA GLU A 72 8.77 4.66 4.34
C GLU A 72 9.45 6.02 4.21
N ALA A 73 8.88 7.04 4.84
CA ALA A 73 9.42 8.39 4.85
C ALA A 73 9.16 9.10 6.18
N ALA A 74 10.12 9.91 6.64
CA ALA A 74 10.04 10.71 7.86
C ALA A 74 9.28 12.04 7.65
N PHE A 75 8.35 12.09 6.70
CA PHE A 75 7.64 13.30 6.33
C PHE A 75 6.26 13.02 5.79
N ILE A 76 5.41 14.05 5.80
CA ILE A 76 4.01 13.96 5.37
C ILE A 76 3.90 14.09 3.85
N ILE A 77 3.16 13.18 3.24
CA ILE A 77 2.77 13.22 1.83
C ILE A 77 1.24 13.11 1.79
N PRO A 78 0.53 14.10 1.26
CA PRO A 78 -0.92 14.00 1.07
C PRO A 78 -1.30 12.86 0.11
N SER A 79 -2.42 12.20 0.39
CA SER A 79 -3.03 11.26 -0.56
C SER A 79 -3.47 12.01 -1.82
N GLY A 80 -3.36 11.36 -2.98
CA GLY A 80 -3.60 11.94 -4.30
C GLY A 80 -2.38 12.63 -4.91
N GLU A 81 -1.29 12.82 -4.16
CA GLU A 81 -0.08 13.43 -4.68
C GLU A 81 0.64 12.55 -5.69
N GLN A 82 1.21 13.19 -6.71
CA GLN A 82 2.07 12.51 -7.67
C GLN A 82 3.48 12.41 -7.13
N VAL A 83 4.09 11.25 -7.31
CA VAL A 83 5.44 11.00 -6.84
C VAL A 83 6.31 10.36 -7.92
N ARG A 84 7.59 10.71 -7.89
CA ARG A 84 8.66 9.97 -8.57
C ARG A 84 9.52 9.30 -7.51
N ILE A 85 9.75 8.01 -7.67
CA ILE A 85 10.61 7.19 -6.82
C ILE A 85 11.86 6.84 -7.62
N ASP A 86 13.00 7.34 -7.19
CA ASP A 86 14.30 7.07 -7.78
C ASP A 86 15.09 6.13 -6.87
N ARG A 87 15.52 4.98 -7.39
CA ARG A 87 16.28 3.97 -6.64
C ARG A 87 17.39 3.37 -7.48
N VAL A 88 18.45 2.91 -6.84
CA VAL A 88 19.49 2.12 -7.52
C VAL A 88 19.14 0.64 -7.41
N GLN A 89 18.97 -0.03 -8.55
CA GLN A 89 18.70 -1.46 -8.62
C GLN A 89 19.65 -2.11 -9.62
N ALA A 90 20.41 -3.11 -9.17
CA ALA A 90 21.46 -3.76 -9.97
C ALA A 90 22.45 -2.75 -10.60
N GLY A 91 22.84 -1.71 -9.84
CA GLY A 91 23.78 -0.67 -10.28
C GLY A 91 23.20 0.36 -11.24
N MET A 92 21.91 0.28 -11.60
CA MET A 92 21.25 1.21 -12.50
C MET A 92 20.22 2.05 -11.75
N LEU A 93 20.15 3.34 -12.08
CA LEU A 93 19.08 4.21 -11.62
C LEU A 93 17.75 3.78 -12.27
N ARG A 94 16.75 3.55 -11.42
CA ARG A 94 15.37 3.24 -11.81
C ARG A 94 14.46 4.32 -11.25
N SER A 95 13.76 5.00 -12.15
CA SER A 95 12.75 6.00 -11.82
C SER A 95 11.37 5.41 -12.09
N ALA A 96 10.47 5.54 -11.12
CA ALA A 96 9.12 5.04 -11.23
C ALA A 96 8.12 6.12 -10.79
N TRP A 97 7.04 6.30 -11.55
CA TRP A 97 6.04 7.35 -11.31
C TRP A 97 4.74 6.75 -10.79
N GLY A 98 4.13 7.42 -9.82
CA GLY A 98 2.89 6.94 -9.24
C GLY A 98 2.10 8.02 -8.50
N ILE A 99 1.02 7.60 -7.89
CA ILE A 99 0.12 8.43 -7.09
C ILE A 99 0.06 7.82 -5.68
N VAL A 100 0.21 8.66 -4.65
CA VAL A 100 0.00 8.25 -3.26
C VAL A 100 -1.48 7.94 -3.08
N MET A 101 -1.81 6.70 -2.77
CA MET A 101 -3.18 6.27 -2.53
C MET A 101 -3.57 6.51 -1.07
N ASP A 102 -2.66 6.19 -0.16
CA ASP A 102 -2.89 6.31 1.28
C ASP A 102 -1.56 6.41 2.04
N GLY A 103 -1.63 6.90 3.28
CA GLY A 103 -0.50 7.04 4.18
C GLY A 103 -0.88 6.88 5.64
N ARG A 104 -0.06 6.17 6.41
CA ARG A 104 -0.26 6.00 7.85
C ARG A 104 1.04 6.10 8.63
N ASP A 105 0.93 6.27 9.94
CA ASP A 105 2.08 6.19 10.83
C ASP A 105 2.62 4.76 10.88
N GLY A 106 3.94 4.61 10.91
CA GLY A 106 4.57 3.30 11.08
C GLY A 106 4.22 2.68 12.42
N HIS A 107 4.08 1.36 12.44
CA HIS A 107 3.62 0.64 13.64
C HIS A 107 4.76 0.15 14.53
N ARG A 108 5.99 0.06 14.01
CA ARG A 108 7.14 -0.39 14.79
C ARG A 108 7.53 0.67 15.81
N ALA A 109 8.14 0.25 16.92
CA ALA A 109 8.56 1.17 17.97
C ALA A 109 9.58 2.20 17.44
N GLU A 110 10.49 1.75 16.57
CA GLU A 110 11.46 2.60 15.88
C GLU A 110 10.79 3.60 14.92
N ASP A 111 9.75 3.17 14.20
CA ASP A 111 9.02 4.05 13.29
C ASP A 111 8.44 5.25 14.05
N ARG A 112 7.80 5.00 15.19
CA ARG A 112 7.20 6.04 16.02
C ARG A 112 8.25 6.98 16.62
N ALA A 113 9.41 6.44 17.01
CA ALA A 113 10.51 7.24 17.56
C ALA A 113 11.07 8.23 16.53
N HIS A 114 11.03 7.89 15.24
CA HIS A 114 11.60 8.70 14.16
C HIS A 114 10.54 9.41 13.30
N GLY A 115 9.26 9.35 13.69
CA GLY A 115 8.16 9.96 12.91
C GLY A 115 7.99 9.33 11.53
N MET A 116 8.35 8.06 11.37
CA MET A 116 8.25 7.35 10.09
C MET A 116 6.80 7.09 9.75
N ARG A 117 6.46 7.39 8.49
CA ARG A 117 5.17 7.13 7.89
C ARG A 117 5.34 6.21 6.70
N VAL A 118 4.32 5.41 6.45
CA VAL A 118 4.26 4.37 5.43
C VAL A 118 3.22 4.79 4.40
N TYR A 119 3.61 4.81 3.14
CA TYR A 119 2.78 5.26 2.03
C TYR A 119 2.60 4.17 0.99
N TRP A 120 1.37 3.99 0.51
CA TRP A 120 1.07 3.13 -0.64
C TRP A 120 1.00 3.99 -1.90
N VAL A 121 1.82 3.65 -2.87
CA VAL A 121 1.91 4.34 -4.15
C VAL A 121 1.44 3.38 -5.23
N HIS A 122 0.41 3.81 -5.98
CA HIS A 122 -0.01 3.11 -7.18
C HIS A 122 0.82 3.62 -8.37
N MET A 123 1.51 2.70 -9.02
CA MET A 123 2.40 2.99 -10.14
C MET A 123 1.59 3.17 -11.43
N ARG A 124 2.03 4.10 -12.28
CA ARG A 124 1.47 4.30 -13.63
C ARG A 124 2.01 3.29 -14.63
#